data_AF-A0A0B5BE98-F1
#
_entry.id   AF-A0A0B5BE98-F1
#
_cell.length_a   1.000
_cell.length_b   1.000
_cell.length_c   1.000
_cell.angle_alpha   90.00
_cell.angle_beta   90.00
_cell.angle_gamma   90.00
#
_symmetry.space_group_name_H-M   'P 1'
#
loop_
_entity.id
_entity.type
_entity.pdbx_description
1 polymer ?
#
loop_
_entity_poly.entity_id
_entity_poly.type
_entity_poly.pdbx_seq_one_letter_code
_entity_poly.pdbx_strand_id
1 'polypeptide(L)' 'MATDLVSLEAAARELGTTPLRLLMLVKQGILAGEMVEGEWFVLRPAIERFTAAGGDRRADLACKASCGKSACSCS' A
#
# COMPACT_ATOMS: atom_id res chain seq x y z
N MET A 1 -14.71 -4.62 -20.85
CA MET A 1 -14.63 -4.61 -19.38
C MET A 1 -13.64 -3.53 -19.01
N ALA A 2 -14.06 -2.49 -18.28
CA ALA A 2 -13.15 -1.41 -17.89
C ALA A 2 -12.18 -1.96 -16.85
N THR A 3 -10.90 -2.06 -17.19
CA THR A 3 -9.82 -2.30 -16.23
C THR A 3 -9.61 -1.01 -15.48
N ASP A 4 -10.22 -0.89 -14.31
CA ASP A 4 -10.03 0.28 -13.46
C ASP A 4 -8.63 0.23 -12.86
N LEU A 5 -7.77 1.08 -13.41
CA LEU A 5 -6.35 1.19 -13.07
C LEU A 5 -6.17 2.33 -12.08
N VAL A 6 -5.51 2.01 -10.98
CA VAL A 6 -5.27 2.94 -9.89
C VAL A 6 -3.76 3.16 -9.80
N SER A 7 -3.32 4.41 -9.78
CA SER A 7 -1.90 4.72 -9.62
C SER A 7 -1.40 4.21 -8.25
N LEU A 8 -0.11 3.93 -8.15
CA LEU A 8 0.47 3.49 -6.89
C LEU A 8 0.28 4.53 -5.77
N GLU A 9 0.29 5.83 -6.08
CA GLU A 9 0.06 6.89 -5.10
C GLU A 9 -1.37 6.85 -4.54
N ALA A 10 -2.36 6.73 -5.41
CA ALA A 10 -3.76 6.68 -5.02
C ALA A 10 -4.05 5.41 -4.20
N ALA A 11 -3.61 4.26 -4.70
CA ALA A 11 -3.77 2.99 -4.01
C ALA A 11 -3.05 2.95 -2.67
N ALA A 12 -1.85 3.55 -2.56
CA ALA A 12 -1.10 3.59 -1.30
C ALA A 12 -1.86 4.39 -0.23
N ARG A 13 -2.49 5.49 -0.63
CA ARG A 13 -3.33 6.30 0.25
C ARG A 13 -4.58 5.53 0.71
N GLU A 14 -5.23 4.81 -0.20
CA GLU A 14 -6.38 3.96 0.13
C GLU A 14 -6.00 2.83 1.10
N LEU A 15 -4.83 2.21 0.90
CA LEU A 15 -4.37 1.06 1.68
C LEU A 15 -3.56 1.44 2.93
N GLY A 16 -3.35 2.74 3.21
CA GLY A 16 -2.56 3.20 4.34
C GLY A 16 -1.10 2.73 4.31
N THR A 17 -0.53 2.61 3.11
CA THR A 17 0.84 2.12 2.89
C THR A 17 1.64 3.10 2.03
N THR A 18 2.81 2.69 1.54
CA THR A 18 3.65 3.53 0.66
C THR A 18 3.58 3.06 -0.80
N PRO A 19 3.72 3.96 -1.79
CA PRO A 19 3.76 3.58 -3.20
C PRO A 19 4.88 2.57 -3.50
N LEU A 20 6.04 2.73 -2.86
CA LEU A 20 7.16 1.81 -2.95
C LEU A 20 6.78 0.41 -2.44
N ARG A 21 6.01 0.32 -1.35
CA ARG A 21 5.54 -0.97 -0.81
C ARG A 21 4.61 -1.66 -1.80
N LEU A 22 3.68 -0.93 -2.42
CA LEU A 22 2.82 -1.50 -3.45
C LEU A 22 3.61 -1.97 -4.67
N LEU A 23 4.60 -1.18 -5.11
CA LEU A 23 5.49 -1.58 -6.20
C LEU A 23 6.22 -2.90 -5.87
N MET A 24 6.70 -3.05 -4.63
CA MET A 24 7.34 -4.29 -4.18
C MET A 24 6.35 -5.48 -4.22
N LEU A 25 5.11 -5.30 -3.79
CA LEU A 25 4.09 -6.35 -3.80
C LEU A 25 3.71 -6.77 -5.24
N VAL A 26 3.64 -5.82 -6.15
CA VAL A 26 3.43 -6.09 -7.58
C VAL A 26 4.61 -6.86 -8.17
N LYS A 27 5.84 -6.42 -7.91
CA LYS A 27 7.06 -7.15 -8.35
C LYS A 27 7.21 -8.54 -7.74
N GLN A 28 6.63 -8.79 -6.56
CA GLN A 28 6.59 -10.10 -5.91
C GLN A 28 5.44 -10.99 -6.40
N GLY A 29 4.56 -10.49 -7.27
CA GLY A 29 3.39 -11.22 -7.76
C GLY A 29 2.28 -11.39 -6.72
N ILE A 30 2.34 -10.64 -5.61
CA ILE A 30 1.33 -10.68 -4.53
C ILE A 30 0.12 -9.82 -4.91
N LEU A 31 0.36 -8.70 -5.58
CA LEU A 31 -0.67 -7.76 -6.03
C LEU A 31 -0.66 -7.67 -7.55
N ALA A 32 -1.83 -7.74 -8.18
CA ALA A 32 -1.91 -7.59 -9.63
C ALA A 32 -1.78 -6.12 -10.01
N GLY A 33 -0.79 -5.83 -10.84
CA GLY A 33 -0.50 -4.52 -11.39
C GLY A 33 0.10 -4.63 -12.77
N GLU A 34 0.01 -3.55 -13.53
CA GLU A 34 0.55 -3.45 -14.87
C GLU A 34 1.30 -2.13 -15.06
N MET A 35 2.24 -2.13 -15.99
CA MET A 35 3.02 -0.95 -16.36
C MET A 35 2.40 -0.34 -17.61
N VAL A 36 1.92 0.90 -17.50
CA VAL A 36 1.31 1.66 -18.58
C VAL A 36 2.14 2.93 -18.78
N GLU A 37 2.66 3.12 -19.99
CA GLU A 37 3.45 4.32 -20.36
C GLU A 37 4.65 4.62 -19.44
N GLY A 38 5.22 3.58 -18.80
CA GLY A 38 6.37 3.71 -17.90
C GLY A 38 6.00 3.96 -16.43
N GLU A 39 4.72 4.08 -16.12
CA GLU A 39 4.20 4.17 -14.76
C GLU A 39 3.52 2.87 -14.34
N TRP A 40 3.59 2.55 -13.05
CA TRP A 40 2.96 1.36 -12.50
C TRP A 40 1.56 1.68 -11.99
N PHE A 41 0.63 0.80 -12.34
CA PHE A 41 -0.75 0.84 -11.88
C PHE A 41 -1.11 -0.49 -11.24
N VAL A 42 -2.04 -0.43 -10.30
CA VAL A 42 -2.64 -1.60 -9.67
C VAL A 42 -4.10 -1.69 -10.07
N LEU A 43 -4.56 -2.91 -10.33
CA LEU A 43 -5.95 -3.13 -10.69
C LEU A 43 -6.83 -2.94 -9.46
N ARG A 44 -7.93 -2.16 -9.57
CA ARG A 44 -8.91 -2.03 -8.48
C ARG A 44 -9.38 -3.36 -7.89
N PRO A 45 -9.75 -4.40 -8.67
CA PRO A 45 -10.10 -5.69 -8.09
C PRO A 45 -8.96 -6.37 -7.32
N ALA A 46 -7.70 -6.03 -7.59
CA ALA A 46 -6.56 -6.52 -6.81
C ALA A 46 -6.48 -5.82 -5.44
N ILE A 47 -6.73 -4.51 -5.40
CA ILE A 47 -6.81 -3.72 -4.17
C ILE A 47 -7.91 -4.27 -3.26
N GLU A 48 -9.12 -4.49 -3.80
CA GLU A 48 -10.25 -5.03 -3.04
C GLU A 48 -9.95 -6.40 -2.44
N ARG A 49 -9.39 -7.32 -3.24
CA ARG A 49 -8.97 -8.65 -2.76
C ARG A 49 -7.88 -8.57 -1.69
N PHE A 50 -6.92 -7.67 -1.87
CA PHE A 50 -5.84 -7.47 -0.92
C PHE A 50 -6.37 -6.95 0.42
N THR A 51 -7.27 -5.97 0.40
CA THR A 51 -7.97 -5.47 1.59
C THR A 51 -8.80 -6.57 2.26
N ALA A 52 -9.57 -7.33 1.48
CA ALA A 52 -10.39 -8.44 1.98
C ALA A 52 -9.54 -9.56 2.64
N ALA A 53 -8.33 -9.80 2.15
CA ALA A 53 -7.38 -10.74 2.75
C ALA A 53 -6.71 -10.21 4.05
N GLY A 54 -6.98 -8.96 4.44
CA GLY A 54 -6.46 -8.31 5.63
C GLY A 54 -5.38 -7.26 5.37
N GLY A 55 -5.25 -6.77 4.13
CA GLY A 55 -4.42 -5.62 3.75
C GLY A 55 -2.92 -5.79 4.03
N ASP A 56 -2.19 -4.68 4.05
CA ASP A 56 -0.79 -4.68 4.46
C ASP A 56 -0.70 -4.75 5.99
N ARG A 57 -0.80 -5.97 6.53
CA ARG A 57 -0.70 -6.24 7.98
C ARG A 57 0.59 -5.72 8.62
N ARG A 58 1.62 -5.39 7.82
CA ARG A 58 2.89 -4.83 8.31
C ARG A 58 2.81 -3.32 8.54
N ALA A 59 2.02 -2.58 7.77
CA ALA A 59 1.80 -1.15 7.98
C ALA A 59 1.17 -0.86 9.36
N ASP A 60 0.20 -1.69 9.78
CA ASP A 60 -0.43 -1.56 11.11
C ASP A 60 0.56 -1.79 12.27
N LEU A 61 1.53 -2.69 12.07
CA LEU A 61 2.58 -2.99 13.04
C LEU A 61 3.66 -1.89 13.12
N ALA A 62 3.97 -1.23 12.01
CA ALA A 62 4.99 -0.18 11.96
C ALA A 62 4.59 1.08 12.74
N CYS A 63 3.31 1.44 12.75
CA CYS A 63 2.81 2.57 13.54
C CYS A 63 2.72 2.25 15.04
N LYS A 64 2.48 0.99 15.43
CA LYS A 64 2.41 0.60 16.85
C LYS A 64 3.78 0.41 17.51
N ALA A 65 4.84 0.14 16.74
CA ALA A 65 6.18 -0.09 17.28
C ALA A 65 6.97 1.20 17.60
N SER A 66 6.54 2.37 17.11
CA SER A 66 7.34 3.62 17.20
C SER A 66 6.81 4.68 18.18
N CYS A 67 5.74 4.41 18.94
CA CYS A 67 5.41 5.18 20.14
C CYS A 67 5.95 4.49 21.40
N GLY A 68 7.25 4.23 21.39
CA GLY A 68 8.01 3.77 22.56
C GLY A 68 8.74 4.93 23.22
N LYS A 69 8.14 5.46 24.31
CA LYS A 69 8.68 6.40 25.31
C LYS A 69 8.60 7.91 25.00
N SER A 70 7.55 8.48 25.57
CA SER A 70 7.50 9.84 26.11
C SER A 70 8.82 10.26 26.80
N ALA A 71 9.51 11.21 26.18
CA ALA A 71 10.35 12.19 26.87
C ALA A 71 9.88 13.58 26.43
N CYS A 72 8.69 13.97 26.88
CA CYS A 72 8.26 15.36 26.85
C CYS A 72 9.07 16.13 27.92
N SER A 73 10.16 16.78 27.55
CA SER A 73 10.71 17.88 28.33
C SER A 73 10.19 19.19 27.75
N CYS A 74 9.12 19.71 28.35
CA CYS A 74 8.81 21.12 28.25
C CYS A 74 9.66 21.82 29.32
N SER A 75 10.58 22.68 28.88
CA SER A 75 11.23 23.70 29.70
C SER A 75 10.77 25.05 29.21
#